data_AF-A0A3D1T1I5-F1
#
_entry.id   AF-A0A3D1T1I5-F1
#
_cell.length_a   1.000
_cell.length_b   1.000
_cell.length_c   1.000
_cell.angle_alpha   90.00
_cell.angle_beta   90.00
_cell.angle_gamma   90.00
#
_symmetry.space_group_name_H-M   'P 1'
#
loop_
_entity.id
_entity.type
_entity.pdbx_description
1 polymer ?
#
loop_
_entity_poly.entity_id
_entity_poly.type
_entity_poly.pdbx_seq_one_letter_code
_entity_poly.pdbx_strand_id
1 'polypeptide(L)' 'LSNVTAITAGLSHTVALKDDGTVWAWGYNAYGQLGDGTTSDRSAPVQVFLNQ' A
#
# COMPACT_ATOMS: atom_id res chain seq x y z
N LEU A 1 8.32 0.10 -8.81
CA LEU A 1 8.08 1.30 -7.96
C LEU A 1 9.39 2.05 -7.84
N SER A 2 9.41 3.37 -8.04
CA SER A 2 10.61 4.21 -7.97
C SER A 2 10.39 5.40 -7.02
N ASN A 3 11.48 6.06 -6.63
CA ASN A 3 11.48 7.20 -5.70
C ASN A 3 10.80 6.93 -4.34
N VAL A 4 11.02 5.71 -3.81
CA VAL A 4 10.55 5.34 -2.48
C VAL A 4 11.49 5.96 -1.45
N THR A 5 10.94 6.73 -0.52
CA THR A 5 11.68 7.40 0.56
C THR A 5 11.58 6.64 1.88
N ALA A 6 10.51 5.85 2.08
CA ALA A 6 10.36 4.97 3.22
C ALA A 6 9.56 3.71 2.85
N ILE A 7 9.89 2.59 3.51
CA ILE A 7 9.19 1.31 3.37
C ILE A 7 8.97 0.68 4.75
N THR A 8 7.81 0.07 4.94
CA THR A 8 7.50 -0.74 6.11
C THR A 8 6.75 -2.01 5.69
N ALA A 9 6.93 -3.09 6.44
CA ALA A 9 6.25 -4.35 6.20
C ALA A 9 5.49 -4.78 7.46
N GLY A 10 4.24 -5.20 7.27
CA GLY A 10 3.48 -5.96 8.26
C GLY A 10 3.70 -7.47 8.10
N LEU A 11 2.81 -8.27 8.70
CA LEU A 11 2.88 -9.74 8.62
C LEU A 11 2.87 -10.29 7.18
N SER A 12 2.03 -9.75 6.31
CA SER A 12 1.90 -10.21 4.91
C SER A 12 1.51 -9.09 3.95
N HIS A 13 1.73 -7.82 4.33
CA HIS A 13 1.54 -6.66 3.48
C HIS A 13 2.72 -5.70 3.62
N THR A 14 2.89 -4.84 2.64
CA THR A 14 3.96 -3.84 2.59
C THR A 14 3.36 -2.49 2.24
N VAL A 15 3.91 -1.43 2.83
CA VAL A 15 3.55 -0.04 2.56
C VAL A 15 4.81 0.73 2.21
N ALA A 16 4.74 1.55 1.17
CA ALA A 16 5.82 2.41 0.69
C ALA A 16 5.33 3.86 0.56
N LEU A 17 6.15 4.79 1.06
CA LEU A 17 6.00 6.23 0.84
C LEU A 17 6.94 6.65 -0.30
N LYS A 18 6.40 7.37 -1.28
CA LYS A 18 7.18 8.01 -2.33
C LYS A 18 7.57 9.44 -1.97
N ASP A 19 8.58 9.97 -2.65
CA ASP A 19 9.03 11.37 -2.54
C ASP A 19 7.96 12.41 -2.91
N ASP A 20 7.04 12.05 -3.81
CA ASP A 20 5.87 12.84 -4.20
C ASP A 20 4.73 12.84 -3.17
N GLY A 21 4.92 12.17 -2.03
CA GLY A 21 3.94 12.09 -0.94
C GLY A 21 2.85 11.04 -1.15
N THR A 22 2.85 10.30 -2.26
CA THR A 22 1.88 9.19 -2.45
C THR A 22 2.27 7.97 -1.65
N VAL A 23 1.24 7.27 -1.12
CA VAL A 23 1.40 6.02 -0.38
C VAL A 23 0.90 4.86 -1.24
N TRP A 24 1.70 3.80 -1.28
CA TRP A 24 1.43 2.59 -2.04
C TRP A 24 1.50 1.37 -1.14
N ALA A 25 0.60 0.41 -1.33
CA ALA A 25 0.55 -0.81 -0.55
C ALA A 25 0.37 -2.05 -1.44
N TRP A 26 0.87 -3.20 -0.99
CA TRP A 26 0.61 -4.50 -1.62
C TRP A 26 0.69 -5.64 -0.60
N GLY A 27 0.22 -6.82 -1.00
CA GLY A 27 0.19 -8.04 -0.20
C GLY A 27 -1.23 -8.44 0.20
N TYR A 28 -1.32 -9.13 1.34
CA TYR A 28 -2.57 -9.62 1.93
C TYR A 28 -3.48 -8.47 2.34
N ASN A 29 -4.75 -8.54 1.92
CA ASN A 29 -5.72 -7.46 2.07
C ASN A 29 -7.06 -7.91 2.67
N ALA A 30 -7.18 -9.11 3.25
CA ALA A 30 -8.48 -9.59 3.73
C ALA A 30 -9.15 -8.68 4.79
N TYR A 31 -8.37 -7.80 5.43
CA TYR A 31 -8.86 -6.82 6.41
C TYR A 31 -8.84 -5.37 5.89
N GLY A 32 -8.60 -5.15 4.59
CA GLY A 32 -8.52 -3.82 4.01
C GLY A 32 -7.22 -3.07 4.32
N GLN A 33 -6.13 -3.79 4.64
CA GLN A 33 -4.84 -3.17 5.01
C GLN A 33 -4.25 -2.29 3.92
N LEU A 34 -4.61 -2.52 2.65
CA LEU A 34 -4.06 -1.78 1.52
C LEU A 34 -4.75 -0.44 1.31
N GLY A 35 -5.90 -0.19 1.94
CA GLY A 35 -6.63 1.08 1.84
C GLY A 35 -7.02 1.46 0.41
N ASP A 36 -7.18 0.49 -0.49
CA ASP A 36 -7.58 0.69 -1.89
C ASP A 36 -9.11 0.56 -2.09
N GLY A 37 -9.87 0.58 -0.99
CA GLY A 37 -11.33 0.37 -0.99
C GLY A 37 -11.76 -1.08 -1.21
N THR A 38 -10.83 -2.02 -1.27
CA THR A 38 -11.12 -3.45 -1.45
C THR A 38 -10.60 -4.28 -0.29
N THR A 39 -10.99 -5.57 -0.27
CA THR A 39 -10.40 -6.60 0.59
C THR A 39 -9.69 -7.69 -0.21
N SER A 40 -9.38 -7.40 -1.49
CA SER A 40 -8.70 -8.34 -2.38
C SER A 40 -7.19 -8.18 -2.28
N ASP A 41 -6.48 -9.29 -2.15
CA ASP A 41 -5.02 -9.30 -2.14
C ASP A 41 -4.45 -8.65 -3.40
N ARG A 42 -3.31 -7.97 -3.26
CA ARG A 42 -2.62 -7.33 -4.39
C ARG A 42 -1.20 -7.85 -4.48
N SER A 43 -0.86 -8.51 -5.59
CA SER A 43 0.51 -8.93 -5.87
C SER A 43 1.40 -7.80 -6.39
N ALA A 44 0.82 -6.64 -6.70
CA ALA A 44 1.51 -5.45 -7.18
C ALA A 44 1.09 -4.22 -6.36
N PRO A 45 1.94 -3.19 -6.24
CA PRO A 45 1.61 -1.95 -5.55
C PRO A 45 0.32 -1.32 -6.10
N VAL A 46 -0.61 -1.04 -5.20
CA VAL A 46 -1.79 -0.20 -5.44
C VAL A 46 -1.68 1.07 -4.61
N GLN A 47 -2.15 2.19 -5.14
CA GLN A 47 -2.15 3.45 -4.41
C GLN A 47 -3.24 3.42 -3.33
N VAL A 48 -2.89 3.86 -2.12
CA VAL A 48 -3.84 4.00 -1.01
C VAL A 48 -4.78 5.18 -1.28
N PHE A 49 -6.09 4.99 -1.16
CA PHE A 49 -7.07 6.07 -1.25
C PHE A 49 -7.30 6.68 0.14
N LEU A 50 -6.82 7.91 0.34
CA LEU A 50 -7.23 8.72 1.48
C LEU A 50 -8.64 9.22 1.21
N ASN A 51 -9.66 8.55 1.76
CA ASN A 51 -10.96 9.17 1.90
C ASN A 51 -10.82 10.26 2.97
N GLN A 52 -10.89 11.53 2.54
CA GLN A 52 -11.03 12.69 3.43
C GLN A 52 -12.40 12.66 4.11
#